data_AF-A0A9X7PIX0-F1
#
_entry.id   AF-A0A9X7PIX0-F1
#
_cell.length_a   1.000
_cell.length_b   1.000
_cell.length_c   1.000
_cell.angle_alpha   90.00
_cell.angle_beta   90.00
_cell.angle_gamma   90.00
#
_symmetry.space_group_name_H-M   'P 1'
#
loop_
_entity.id
_entity.type
_entity.pdbx_description
1 polymer ?
#
loop_
_entity_poly.entity_id
_entity_poly.type
_entity_poly.pdbx_seq_one_letter_code
_entity_poly.pdbx_strand_id
1 'polypeptide(L)'
;MTSSPHTLYVARRDSYAAFLTAIDAEADVAWNKATGHYPDADTLRAVLDEAFAKTREMFNVIDVEDTGPRKEAMALVTEVAKLRKAKDEEGQAWVEYKKAREDYVDAARQYLRETLPGN
;
A
#
# COMPACT_ATOMS: atom_id res chain seq x y z
N MET A 1 -28.06 -9.69 -8.11
CA MET A 1 -27.59 -9.12 -9.39
C MET A 1 -26.11 -9.41 -9.48
N THR A 2 -25.67 -10.20 -10.45
CA THR A 2 -24.24 -10.44 -10.69
C THR A 2 -23.65 -9.23 -11.40
N SER A 3 -22.66 -8.57 -10.78
CA SER A 3 -21.92 -7.49 -11.45
C SER A 3 -21.26 -8.03 -12.72
N SER A 4 -21.25 -7.24 -13.79
CA SER A 4 -20.54 -7.64 -15.01
C SER A 4 -19.04 -7.82 -14.69
N PRO A 5 -18.33 -8.78 -15.33
CA PRO A 5 -16.90 -8.95 -15.13
C PRO A 5 -16.09 -7.66 -15.33
N HIS A 6 -16.54 -6.79 -16.24
CA HIS A 6 -15.93 -5.48 -16.46
C HIS A 6 -16.12 -4.53 -15.26
N THR A 7 -17.31 -4.52 -14.64
CA THR A 7 -17.56 -3.73 -13.42
C THR A 7 -16.67 -4.19 -12.27
N LEU A 8 -16.51 -5.51 -12.09
CA LEU A 8 -15.62 -6.07 -11.07
C LEU A 8 -14.15 -5.72 -11.34
N TYR A 9 -13.72 -5.78 -12.60
CA TYR A 9 -12.37 -5.40 -13.00
C TYR A 9 -12.06 -3.94 -12.63
N VAL A 10 -12.95 -3.01 -12.99
CA VAL A 10 -12.76 -1.58 -12.71
C VAL A 10 -12.73 -1.33 -11.20
N ALA A 11 -13.69 -1.89 -10.46
CA ALA A 11 -13.74 -1.74 -9.00
C ALA A 11 -12.46 -2.25 -8.33
N ARG A 12 -11.99 -3.46 -8.68
CA ARG A 12 -10.73 -4.01 -8.14
C ARG A 12 -9.52 -3.18 -8.52
N ARG A 13 -9.44 -2.71 -9.76
CA ARG A 13 -8.33 -1.87 -10.22
C ARG A 13 -8.26 -0.60 -9.39
N ASP A 14 -9.40 0.02 -9.15
CA ASP A 14 -9.48 1.27 -8.40
C ASP A 14 -9.16 1.05 -6.92
N SER A 15 -9.64 -0.04 -6.30
CA SER A 15 -9.26 -0.46 -4.93
C SER A 15 -7.75 -0.70 -4.80
N TYR A 16 -7.14 -1.41 -5.75
CA TYR A 16 -5.70 -1.70 -5.71
C TYR A 16 -4.85 -0.45 -5.92
N ALA A 17 -5.28 0.43 -6.84
CA ALA A 17 -4.61 1.71 -7.05
C ALA A 17 -4.72 2.62 -5.82
N ALA A 18 -5.89 2.68 -5.17
CA ALA A 18 -6.11 3.48 -3.98
C ALA A 18 -5.23 3.02 -2.81
N PHE A 19 -5.09 1.71 -2.60
CA PHE A 19 -4.16 1.15 -1.62
C PHE A 19 -2.70 1.51 -1.95
N LEU A 20 -2.28 1.38 -3.21
CA LEU A 20 -0.91 1.71 -3.63
C LEU A 20 -0.61 3.21 -3.43
N THR A 21 -1.56 4.09 -3.72
CA THR A 21 -1.41 5.53 -3.46
C THR A 21 -1.30 5.82 -1.96
N ALA A 22 -2.13 5.20 -1.13
CA ALA A 22 -2.09 5.41 0.32
C ALA A 22 -0.75 4.93 0.92
N ILE A 23 -0.27 3.77 0.50
CA ILE A 23 0.96 3.19 1.07
C ILE A 23 2.22 3.90 0.58
N ASP A 24 2.25 4.39 -0.67
CA ASP A 24 3.32 5.26 -1.17
C ASP A 24 3.36 6.58 -0.38
N ALA A 25 2.21 7.15 -0.02
CA ALA A 25 2.14 8.36 0.82
C ALA A 25 2.66 8.09 2.24
N GLU A 26 2.32 6.96 2.87
CA GLU A 26 2.86 6.59 4.18
C GLU A 26 4.37 6.36 4.14
N ALA A 27 4.88 5.74 3.06
CA ALA A 27 6.31 5.53 2.87
C ALA A 27 7.07 6.86 2.69
N ASP A 28 6.49 7.82 1.96
CA ASP A 28 7.06 9.16 1.81
C ASP A 28 7.16 9.88 3.16
N VAL A 29 6.11 9.81 3.98
CA VAL A 29 6.14 10.38 5.35
C VAL A 29 7.22 9.71 6.20
N ALA A 30 7.34 8.38 6.13
CA ALA A 30 8.36 7.63 6.84
C ALA A 30 9.78 8.02 6.40
N TRP A 31 9.99 8.26 5.11
CA TRP A 31 11.25 8.72 4.56
C TRP A 31 11.59 10.15 5.01
N ASN A 32 10.65 11.09 4.88
CA ASN A 32 10.81 12.49 5.30
C ASN A 32 11.06 12.63 6.81
N LYS A 33 10.55 11.70 7.61
CA LYS A 33 10.85 11.60 9.03
C LYS A 33 12.34 11.28 9.27
N ALA A 34 12.90 10.33 8.51
CA ALA A 34 14.30 9.95 8.64
C ALA A 34 15.26 11.06 8.21
N THR A 35 14.84 11.91 7.26
CA THR A 35 15.65 13.03 6.76
C THR A 35 15.40 14.36 7.47
N GLY A 36 14.49 14.41 8.46
CA GLY A 36 14.28 15.57 9.33
C GLY A 36 13.49 16.72 8.72
N HIS A 37 12.58 16.45 7.77
CA HIS A 37 11.82 17.49 7.07
C HIS A 37 10.56 18.01 7.80
N TYR A 38 10.30 17.56 9.03
CA TYR A 38 9.15 18.01 9.81
C TYR A 38 9.52 19.12 10.80
N PRO A 39 8.69 20.19 10.91
CA PRO A 39 9.01 21.36 11.73
C PRO A 39 9.02 21.05 13.23
N ASP A 40 8.17 20.12 13.67
CA ASP A 40 8.05 19.70 15.06
C ASP A 40 7.47 18.27 15.16
N ALA A 41 7.49 17.72 16.38
CA ALA A 41 7.03 16.37 16.67
C ALA A 41 5.51 16.20 16.52
N ASP A 42 4.73 17.25 16.77
CA ASP A 42 3.28 17.21 16.70
C ASP A 42 2.81 17.13 15.25
N THR A 43 3.44 17.90 14.36
CA THR A 43 3.22 17.86 12.90
C THR A 43 3.58 16.49 12.35
N LEU A 44 4.75 15.96 12.70
CA LEU A 44 5.16 14.60 12.30
C LEU A 44 4.12 13.56 12.74
N ARG A 45 3.64 13.66 13.98
CA ARG A 45 2.66 12.73 14.53
C ARG A 45 1.33 12.80 13.78
N ALA A 46 0.81 14.01 13.54
CA ALA A 46 -0.45 14.20 12.83
C ALA A 46 -0.40 13.61 11.41
N VAL A 47 0.68 13.89 10.67
CA VAL A 47 0.85 13.40 9.29
C VAL A 47 1.03 11.87 9.26
N LEU A 48 1.75 11.30 10.23
CA LEU A 48 1.89 9.84 10.36
C LEU A 48 0.56 9.15 10.70
N ASP A 49 -0.21 9.70 11.64
CA ASP A 49 -1.49 9.15 12.05
C ASP A 49 -2.50 9.18 10.89
N GLU A 50 -2.54 10.27 10.11
CA GLU A 50 -3.36 10.40 8.92
C GLU A 50 -2.96 9.39 7.82
N ALA A 51 -1.67 9.33 7.48
CA ALA A 51 -1.17 8.41 6.46
C ALA A 51 -1.42 6.94 6.84
N PHE A 52 -1.15 6.58 8.10
CA PHE A 52 -1.40 5.24 8.61
C PHE A 52 -2.89 4.89 8.60
N ALA A 53 -3.76 5.81 9.03
CA ALA A 53 -5.20 5.61 8.99
C ALA A 53 -5.67 5.35 7.54
N LYS A 54 -5.14 6.11 6.57
CA LYS A 54 -5.50 5.94 5.17
C LYS A 54 -5.03 4.61 4.59
N THR A 55 -3.80 4.20 4.86
CA THR A 55 -3.30 2.89 4.44
C THR A 55 -4.14 1.77 5.03
N ARG A 56 -4.50 1.85 6.33
CA ARG A 56 -5.35 0.85 6.98
C ARG A 56 -6.75 0.81 6.40
N GLU A 57 -7.35 1.96 6.10
CA GLU A 57 -8.65 2.05 5.44
C GLU A 57 -8.64 1.30 4.10
N MET A 58 -7.67 1.60 3.24
CA MET A 58 -7.58 0.98 1.90
C MET A 58 -7.19 -0.50 1.97
N PHE A 59 -6.32 -0.88 2.92
CA PHE A 59 -5.98 -2.28 3.16
C PHE A 59 -7.22 -3.08 3.57
N ASN A 60 -8.06 -2.53 4.44
CA ASN A 60 -9.27 -3.23 4.91
C ASN A 60 -10.25 -3.50 3.76
N VAL A 61 -10.29 -2.67 2.72
CA VAL A 61 -11.08 -2.97 1.51
C VAL A 61 -10.60 -4.25 0.85
N ILE A 62 -9.28 -4.39 0.65
CA ILE A 62 -8.67 -5.61 0.07
C ILE A 62 -8.86 -6.82 1.00
N ASP A 63 -8.74 -6.63 2.32
CA ASP A 63 -8.86 -7.69 3.32
C ASP A 63 -10.30 -8.25 3.40
N VAL A 64 -11.32 -7.38 3.32
CA VAL A 64 -12.74 -7.76 3.39
C VAL A 64 -13.22 -8.43 2.10
N GLU A 65 -12.68 -8.02 0.94
CA GLU A 65 -13.06 -8.62 -0.34
C GLU A 65 -12.66 -10.11 -0.45
N ASP A 66 -11.72 -10.58 0.39
CA ASP A 66 -11.13 -11.94 0.44
C ASP A 66 -10.73 -12.51 -0.93
N THR A 67 -10.61 -11.62 -1.92
CA THR A 67 -10.28 -11.90 -3.32
C THR A 67 -9.32 -10.80 -3.78
N GLY A 68 -8.09 -11.17 -4.14
CA GLY A 68 -7.05 -10.21 -4.51
C GLY A 68 -5.69 -10.45 -3.84
N PRO A 69 -4.72 -9.53 -4.03
CA PRO A 69 -3.33 -9.65 -3.57
C PRO A 69 -3.18 -9.33 -2.07
N ARG A 70 -3.99 -9.95 -1.21
CA ARG A 70 -4.06 -9.67 0.24
C ARG A 70 -2.73 -9.93 0.94
N LYS A 71 -2.09 -11.05 0.61
CA LYS A 71 -0.81 -11.46 1.21
C LYS A 71 0.28 -10.43 0.91
N GLU A 72 0.35 -9.99 -0.34
CA GLU A 72 1.32 -9.00 -0.81
C GLU A 72 1.01 -7.62 -0.23
N ALA A 73 -0.27 -7.25 -0.12
CA ALA A 73 -0.70 -6.03 0.55
C ALA A 73 -0.27 -6.01 2.03
N MET A 74 -0.43 -7.12 2.74
CA MET A 74 0.02 -7.26 4.14
C MET A 74 1.55 -7.18 4.25
N ALA A 75 2.27 -7.80 3.32
CA ALA A 75 3.73 -7.69 3.26
C ALA A 75 4.15 -6.22 3.08
N LEU A 76 3.49 -5.47 2.19
CA LEU A 76 3.78 -4.07 1.96
C LEU A 76 3.51 -3.20 3.20
N VAL A 77 2.38 -3.42 3.89
CA VAL A 77 2.07 -2.75 5.17
C VAL A 77 3.15 -3.06 6.22
N THR A 78 3.65 -4.28 6.24
CA THR A 78 4.72 -4.70 7.16
C THR A 78 6.04 -3.98 6.86
N GLU A 79 6.43 -3.86 5.59
CA GLU A 79 7.65 -3.15 5.20
C GLU A 79 7.57 -1.65 5.49
N VAL A 80 6.43 -0.99 5.25
CA VAL A 80 6.24 0.42 5.63
C VAL A 80 6.30 0.61 7.15
N ALA A 81 5.78 -0.34 7.92
CA ALA A 81 5.91 -0.30 9.38
C ALA A 81 7.37 -0.43 9.85
N LYS A 82 8.21 -1.19 9.15
CA LYS A 82 9.66 -1.23 9.40
C LYS A 82 10.32 0.08 9.00
N LEU A 83 9.98 0.64 7.84
CA LEU A 83 10.51 1.91 7.36
C LEU A 83 10.27 3.05 8.37
N ARG A 84 9.08 3.14 8.96
CA ARG A 84 8.74 4.12 10.01
C ARG A 84 9.60 4.02 11.27
N LYS A 85 10.11 2.82 11.58
CA LYS A 85 10.91 2.51 12.77
C LYS A 85 12.41 2.56 12.50
N ALA A 86 12.81 2.42 11.24
CA ALA A 86 14.21 2.34 10.88
C ALA A 86 14.90 3.69 11.08
N LYS A 87 16.17 3.64 11.48
CA LYS A 87 17.10 4.77 11.45
C LYS A 87 18.07 4.59 10.29
N ASP A 88 17.54 4.13 9.16
CA ASP A 88 18.24 3.37 8.13
C ASP A 88 19.34 4.17 7.43
N GLU A 89 20.54 4.21 8.02
CA GLU A 89 21.73 4.85 7.45
C GLU A 89 22.17 4.18 6.14
N GLU A 90 21.81 2.91 5.93
CA GLU A 90 22.22 2.10 4.76
C GLU A 90 21.12 1.96 3.69
N GLY A 91 19.89 2.39 3.96
CA GLY A 91 18.77 2.35 3.01
C GLY A 91 18.15 0.97 2.75
N GLN A 92 18.46 -0.04 3.56
CA GLN A 92 17.95 -1.41 3.38
C GLN A 92 16.42 -1.51 3.52
N ALA A 93 15.82 -0.85 4.50
CA ALA A 93 14.36 -0.82 4.68
C ALA A 93 13.65 -0.19 3.48
N TRP A 94 14.27 0.79 2.83
CA TRP A 94 13.75 1.38 1.59
C TRP A 94 13.83 0.41 0.41
N VAL A 95 14.89 -0.38 0.33
CA VAL A 95 15.03 -1.43 -0.70
C VAL A 95 13.97 -2.52 -0.53
N GLU A 96 13.77 -3.02 0.70
CA GLU A 96 12.74 -4.02 0.99
C GLU A 96 11.33 -3.50 0.71
N TYR A 97 11.05 -2.22 1.05
CA TYR A 97 9.79 -1.57 0.70
C TYR A 97 9.54 -1.58 -0.81
N LYS A 98 10.51 -1.14 -1.62
CA LYS A 98 10.37 -1.11 -3.09
C LYS A 98 10.14 -2.50 -3.67
N LYS A 99 10.83 -3.51 -3.15
CA LYS A 99 10.63 -4.90 -3.56
C LYS A 99 9.22 -5.39 -3.25
N ALA A 100 8.76 -5.20 -2.02
CA ALA A 100 7.39 -5.58 -1.64
C ALA A 100 6.34 -4.82 -2.47
N ARG A 101 6.63 -3.58 -2.88
CA ARG A 101 5.77 -2.78 -3.75
C ARG A 101 5.67 -3.38 -5.15
N GLU A 102 6.80 -3.82 -5.72
CA GLU A 102 6.84 -4.53 -7.01
C GLU A 102 6.06 -5.84 -6.94
N ASP A 103 6.28 -6.63 -5.90
CA ASP A 103 5.55 -7.89 -5.66
C ASP A 103 4.03 -7.67 -5.60
N TYR A 104 3.59 -6.62 -4.90
CA TYR A 104 2.18 -6.25 -4.85
C TYR A 104 1.61 -5.86 -6.22
N VAL A 105 2.33 -5.03 -6.98
CA VAL A 105 1.89 -4.58 -8.31
C VAL A 105 1.74 -5.76 -9.27
N ASP A 106 2.68 -6.70 -9.24
CA ASP A 106 2.62 -7.87 -10.10
C ASP A 106 1.49 -8.83 -9.70
N ALA A 107 1.28 -9.06 -8.40
CA ALA A 107 0.13 -9.82 -7.92
C ALA A 107 -1.20 -9.13 -8.30
N ALA A 108 -1.32 -7.82 -8.09
CA ALA A 108 -2.50 -7.05 -8.47
C ALA A 108 -2.82 -7.17 -9.97
N ARG A 109 -1.80 -7.08 -10.83
CA ARG A 109 -1.95 -7.28 -12.28
C ARG A 109 -2.46 -8.69 -12.61
N GLN A 110 -1.95 -9.71 -11.93
CA GLN A 110 -2.41 -11.08 -12.14
C GLN A 110 -3.91 -11.22 -11.77
N TYR A 111 -4.31 -10.80 -10.57
CA TYR A 111 -5.71 -10.86 -10.14
C TYR A 111 -6.65 -10.06 -11.06
N LEU A 112 -6.19 -8.92 -11.59
CA LEU A 112 -6.96 -8.14 -12.55
C LEU A 112 -7.16 -8.88 -13.88
N ARG A 113 -6.13 -9.58 -14.39
CA ARG A 113 -6.26 -10.38 -15.62
C ARG A 113 -7.27 -11.51 -15.47
N GLU A 114 -7.26 -12.18 -14.31
CA GLU A 114 -8.18 -13.28 -13.98
C GLU A 114 -9.64 -12.80 -13.79
N THR A 115 -9.86 -11.50 -13.63
CA THR A 115 -11.22 -10.93 -13.46
C THR A 115 -11.97 -10.79 -14.80
N LEU A 116 -11.26 -10.77 -15.94
CA LEU A 116 -11.87 -10.66 -17.27
C LEU A 116 -11.99 -12.05 -17.93
N PRO A 117 -13.14 -12.39 -18.54
CA PRO A 117 -13.28 -13.65 -19.27
C PRO A 117 -12.42 -13.63 -20.54
N GLY A 118 -11.60 -14.67 -20.74
CA GLY A 118 -10.82 -14.88 -21.97
C GLY A 118 -9.32 -14.64 -21.88
N ASN A 119 -8.76 -14.48 -20.68
CA ASN A 119 -7.31 -14.56 -20.43
C ASN A 119 -6.93 -15.90 -19.78
#